data_AF-A0A103DGE6-F1
#
_entry.id   AF-A0A103DGE6-F1
#
_cell.length_a   1.000
_cell.length_b   1.000
_cell.length_c   1.000
_cell.angle_alpha   90.00
_cell.angle_beta   90.00
_cell.angle_gamma   90.00
#
_symmetry.space_group_name_H-M   'P 1'
#
loop_
_entity.id
_entity.type
_entity.pdbx_description
1 polymer ?
#
loop_
_entity_poly.entity_id
_entity_poly.type
_entity_poly.pdbx_seq_one_letter_code
_entity_poly.pdbx_strand_id
1 'polypeptide(L)'
;EELAGNPSIQSVDLLSRFLSSGHPDENFVIDIIISFIVAGRDTISAAFVWFFWLLSKNPAIETEIVNEIKEKSDSPIYDEVKDMVYIHASLCESMRLYPPVPVNARMANADDVLPDGTVVKKGVMVSYHPYAMGRVEKVWGKYWSEFRPERWLEKDEKSEKLRFTARDPYTYPVFHAGPMVCLGKEMAILQMKRVVAGVLQRCIVVPVAKDGGEPVYVAALTSKRLVPGED
;
A
#
# COMPACT_ATOMS: atom_id res chain seq x y z
N GLU A 1 27.77 -25.29 -3.85
CA GLU A 1 28.90 -25.30 -2.89
C GLU A 1 29.41 -23.92 -2.49
N GLU A 2 29.12 -22.83 -3.21
CA GLU A 2 29.57 -21.48 -2.79
C GLU A 2 28.79 -20.81 -1.63
N LEU A 3 27.75 -21.44 -1.10
CA LEU A 3 26.92 -20.87 -0.03
C LEU A 3 27.31 -21.31 1.39
N ALA A 4 28.33 -22.16 1.55
CA ALA A 4 28.65 -22.77 2.85
C ALA A 4 29.59 -21.93 3.75
N GLY A 5 30.11 -20.79 3.27
CA GLY A 5 31.31 -20.18 3.88
C GLY A 5 31.26 -18.67 4.18
N ASN A 6 30.11 -18.00 4.17
CA ASN A 6 30.07 -16.55 4.48
C ASN A 6 29.14 -16.22 5.66
N PRO A 7 29.66 -15.85 6.84
CA PRO A 7 28.86 -15.55 8.02
C PRO A 7 28.09 -14.22 7.94
N SER A 8 28.19 -13.48 6.84
CA SER A 8 27.36 -12.28 6.57
C SER A 8 25.94 -12.59 6.05
N ILE A 9 25.62 -13.87 5.83
CA ILE A 9 24.30 -14.35 5.40
C ILE A 9 23.33 -14.41 6.60
N GLN A 10 23.14 -13.30 7.32
CA GLN A 10 22.08 -13.16 8.32
C GLN A 10 20.86 -12.39 7.80
N SER A 11 20.89 -11.92 6.55
CA SER A 11 19.69 -11.52 5.81
C SER A 11 19.56 -12.35 4.53
N VAL A 12 19.07 -13.58 4.66
CA VAL A 12 18.67 -14.40 3.51
C VAL A 12 17.46 -13.71 2.88
N ASP A 13 17.64 -13.09 1.72
CA ASP A 13 16.57 -12.40 0.98
C ASP A 13 15.43 -13.37 0.61
N LEU A 14 14.29 -12.81 0.19
CA LEU A 14 13.08 -13.60 -0.08
C LEU A 14 13.33 -14.70 -1.12
N LEU A 15 14.12 -14.42 -2.16
CA LEU A 15 14.45 -15.38 -3.20
C LEU A 15 15.31 -16.51 -2.65
N SER A 16 16.36 -16.17 -1.90
CA SER A 16 17.21 -17.14 -1.24
C SER A 16 16.41 -18.05 -0.28
N ARG A 17 15.35 -17.54 0.37
CA ARG A 17 14.45 -18.35 1.21
C ARG A 17 13.55 -19.28 0.38
N PHE A 18 13.04 -18.84 -0.78
CA PHE A 18 12.27 -19.69 -1.70
C PHE A 18 13.12 -20.80 -2.31
N LEU A 19 14.36 -20.50 -2.69
CA LEU A 19 15.31 -21.50 -3.20
C LEU A 19 15.69 -22.51 -2.11
N SER A 20 15.84 -22.04 -0.87
CA SER A 20 16.18 -22.90 0.28
C SER A 20 15.02 -23.75 0.80
N SER A 21 13.76 -23.44 0.44
CA SER A 21 12.60 -24.23 0.86
C SER A 21 12.44 -25.56 0.09
N GLY A 22 13.37 -25.89 -0.80
CA GLY A 22 13.45 -27.20 -1.45
C GLY A 22 12.42 -27.43 -2.54
N HIS A 23 11.88 -26.39 -3.16
CA HIS A 23 11.00 -26.55 -4.33
C HIS A 23 11.82 -27.04 -5.54
N PRO A 24 11.47 -28.20 -6.13
CA PRO A 24 12.26 -28.81 -7.20
C PRO A 24 12.03 -28.18 -8.58
N ASP A 25 11.03 -27.30 -8.73
CA ASP A 25 10.66 -26.69 -10.01
C ASP A 25 11.14 -25.24 -10.10
N GLU A 26 12.12 -25.02 -10.96
CA GLU A 26 12.68 -23.70 -11.26
C GLU A 26 11.64 -22.76 -11.87
N ASN A 27 10.73 -23.27 -12.71
CA ASN A 27 9.69 -22.44 -13.34
C ASN A 27 8.73 -21.88 -12.30
N PHE A 28 8.36 -22.67 -11.30
CA PHE A 28 7.53 -22.23 -10.19
C PHE A 28 8.17 -21.06 -9.42
N VAL A 29 9.48 -21.15 -9.16
CA VAL A 29 10.22 -20.07 -8.48
C VAL A 29 10.26 -18.81 -9.35
N ILE A 30 10.52 -18.95 -10.64
CA ILE A 30 10.50 -17.83 -11.61
C ILE A 30 9.12 -17.16 -11.63
N ASP A 31 8.04 -17.93 -11.73
CA ASP A 31 6.66 -17.43 -11.77
C ASP A 31 6.29 -16.66 -10.50
N ILE A 32 6.71 -17.15 -9.34
CA ILE A 32 6.52 -16.46 -8.07
C ILE A 32 7.26 -15.11 -8.05
N ILE A 33 8.53 -15.09 -8.45
CA ILE A 33 9.34 -13.85 -8.47
C ILE A 33 8.72 -12.83 -9.41
N ILE A 34 8.36 -13.23 -10.63
CA ILE A 34 7.72 -12.36 -11.61
C ILE A 34 6.42 -11.80 -11.02
N SER A 35 5.61 -12.65 -10.36
CA SER A 35 4.39 -12.23 -9.70
C SER A 35 4.64 -11.17 -8.63
N PHE A 36 5.67 -11.32 -7.79
CA PHE A 36 6.05 -10.31 -6.79
C PHE A 36 6.54 -9.01 -7.41
N ILE A 37 7.32 -9.07 -8.49
CA ILE A 37 7.83 -7.87 -9.18
C ILE A 37 6.67 -7.07 -9.77
N VAL A 38 5.77 -7.73 -10.50
CA VAL A 38 4.61 -7.08 -11.12
C VAL A 38 3.67 -6.53 -10.05
N ALA A 39 3.35 -7.32 -9.02
CA ALA A 39 2.48 -6.89 -7.93
C ALA A 39 3.08 -5.72 -7.15
N GLY A 40 4.38 -5.73 -6.86
CA GLY A 40 5.04 -4.70 -6.07
C GLY A 40 5.29 -3.41 -6.84
N ARG A 41 5.70 -3.48 -8.11
CA ARG A 41 6.11 -2.32 -8.89
C ARG A 41 4.94 -1.38 -9.17
N ASP A 42 3.91 -1.88 -9.85
CA ASP A 42 2.85 -1.02 -10.40
C ASP A 42 1.94 -0.50 -9.29
N THR A 43 1.66 -1.32 -8.27
CA THR A 43 0.79 -0.92 -7.16
C THR A 43 1.42 0.11 -6.24
N ILE A 44 2.70 -0.05 -5.89
CA ILE A 44 3.42 0.91 -5.03
C ILE A 44 3.66 2.22 -5.79
N SER A 45 4.00 2.15 -7.08
CA SER A 45 4.16 3.35 -7.91
C SER A 45 2.86 4.15 -7.98
N ALA A 46 1.72 3.49 -8.23
CA ALA A 46 0.41 4.14 -8.21
C ALA A 46 0.07 4.75 -6.84
N ALA A 47 0.38 4.05 -5.74
CA ALA A 47 0.18 4.57 -4.39
C ALA A 47 0.97 5.87 -4.15
N PHE A 48 2.24 5.93 -4.60
CA PHE A 48 3.07 7.13 -4.43
C PHE A 48 2.58 8.33 -5.22
N VAL A 49 2.11 8.13 -6.46
CA VAL A 49 1.59 9.23 -7.29
C VAL A 49 0.51 10.00 -6.54
N TRP A 50 -0.46 9.28 -5.97
CA TRP A 50 -1.56 9.88 -5.21
C TRP A 50 -1.12 10.40 -3.85
N PHE A 51 -0.21 9.70 -3.18
CA PHE A 51 0.33 10.14 -1.89
C PHE A 51 1.04 11.49 -2.00
N PHE A 52 1.98 11.65 -2.94
CA PHE A 52 2.70 12.90 -3.12
C PHE A 52 1.81 14.02 -3.66
N TRP A 53 0.81 13.70 -4.50
CA TRP A 53 -0.19 14.68 -4.89
C TRP A 53 -1.00 15.17 -3.68
N LEU A 54 -1.48 14.27 -2.82
CA LEU A 54 -2.19 14.63 -1.59
C LEU A 54 -1.33 15.46 -0.64
N LEU A 55 -0.05 15.11 -0.46
CA LEU A 55 0.87 15.91 0.35
C LEU A 55 1.05 17.32 -0.20
N SER A 56 1.20 17.47 -1.52
CA SER A 56 1.33 18.79 -2.15
C SER A 56 0.12 19.72 -1.91
N LYS A 57 -1.06 19.13 -1.60
CA LYS A 57 -2.29 19.86 -1.24
C LYS A 57 -2.46 20.05 0.26
N ASN A 58 -1.65 19.39 1.09
CA ASN A 58 -1.77 19.40 2.54
C ASN A 58 -0.40 19.65 3.23
N PRO A 59 0.16 20.87 3.14
CA PRO A 59 1.48 21.18 3.71
C PRO A 59 1.60 20.96 5.22
N ALA A 60 0.50 21.07 5.96
CA ALA A 60 0.47 20.76 7.39
C ALA A 60 0.81 19.29 7.66
N ILE A 61 0.25 18.37 6.87
CA ILE A 61 0.51 16.93 6.99
C ILE A 61 1.96 16.61 6.58
N GLU A 62 2.47 17.25 5.52
CA GLU A 62 3.89 17.13 5.14
C GLU A 62 4.81 17.58 6.27
N THR A 63 4.47 18.66 6.96
CA THR A 63 5.24 19.17 8.11
C THR A 63 5.28 18.16 9.26
N GLU A 64 4.13 17.56 9.61
CA GLU A 64 4.07 16.51 10.64
C GLU A 64 4.91 15.28 10.27
N ILE A 65 4.87 14.85 9.00
CA ILE A 65 5.73 13.77 8.50
C ILE A 65 7.22 14.13 8.62
N VAL A 66 7.60 15.34 8.21
CA VAL A 66 8.99 15.80 8.29
C VAL A 66 9.46 15.90 9.74
N ASN A 67 8.59 16.30 10.66
CA ASN A 67 8.88 16.30 12.10
C ASN A 67 9.11 14.87 12.60
N GLU A 68 8.22 13.93 12.26
CA GLU A 68 8.38 12.50 12.60
C GLU A 68 9.71 11.93 12.07
N ILE A 69 10.10 12.28 10.84
CA ILE A 69 11.38 11.86 10.24
C ILE A 69 12.57 12.43 11.03
N LYS A 70 12.52 13.73 11.38
CA LYS A 70 13.61 14.39 12.12
C LYS A 70 13.81 13.82 13.51
N GLU A 71 12.72 13.53 14.24
CA GLU A 71 12.78 12.90 15.55
C GLU A 71 13.42 11.51 15.54
N LYS A 72 13.37 10.84 14.38
CA LYS A 72 13.90 9.49 14.20
C LYS A 72 15.26 9.44 13.51
N SER A 73 15.77 10.56 12.97
CA SER A 73 16.95 10.62 12.08
C SER A 73 18.31 10.30 12.73
N ASP A 74 18.38 10.13 14.05
CA ASP A 74 19.62 9.84 14.79
C ASP A 74 19.92 8.33 14.94
N SER A 75 19.12 7.45 14.35
CA SER A 75 19.21 6.00 14.50
C SER A 75 19.62 5.32 13.17
N PRO A 76 19.81 3.99 13.09
CA PRO A 76 20.01 3.32 11.80
C PRO A 76 18.67 3.16 11.04
N ILE A 77 18.67 3.52 9.75
CA ILE A 77 17.55 3.54 8.77
C ILE A 77 16.61 2.32 8.80
N TYR A 78 17.08 1.14 9.26
CA TYR A 78 16.33 -0.11 9.18
C TYR A 78 15.26 -0.29 10.27
N ASP A 79 15.52 0.17 11.50
CA ASP A 79 14.59 0.01 12.64
C ASP A 79 13.65 1.21 12.83
N GLU A 80 13.99 2.37 12.26
CA GLU A 80 13.23 3.62 12.40
C GLU A 80 11.84 3.60 11.78
N VAL A 81 11.69 2.98 10.61
CA VAL A 81 10.45 3.04 9.83
C VAL A 81 9.29 2.25 10.46
N LYS A 82 9.58 1.32 11.37
CA LYS A 82 8.52 0.61 12.11
C LYS A 82 7.73 1.58 12.97
N ASP A 83 8.41 2.53 13.59
CA ASP A 83 7.83 3.51 14.51
C ASP A 83 7.30 4.78 13.83
N MET A 84 7.50 4.94 12.52
CA MET A 84 6.93 6.05 11.74
C MET A 84 5.43 5.80 11.54
N VAL A 85 4.64 6.11 12.57
CA VAL A 85 3.20 5.87 12.65
C VAL A 85 2.40 6.92 11.87
N TYR A 86 2.88 8.15 11.81
CA TYR A 86 2.22 9.24 11.09
C TYR A 86 2.38 9.08 9.58
N ILE A 87 3.57 8.67 9.09
CA ILE A 87 3.75 8.24 7.70
C ILE A 87 2.85 7.04 7.38
N HIS A 88 2.75 6.05 8.30
CA HIS A 88 1.87 4.89 8.09
C HIS A 88 0.41 5.33 7.91
N ALA A 89 -0.08 6.16 8.83
CA ALA A 89 -1.42 6.72 8.81
C ALA A 89 -1.68 7.48 7.50
N SER A 90 -0.73 8.30 7.07
CA SER A 90 -0.83 9.08 5.83
C SER A 90 -0.88 8.20 4.58
N LEU A 91 -0.09 7.12 4.54
CA LEU A 91 -0.14 6.13 3.45
C LEU A 91 -1.48 5.39 3.41
N CYS A 92 -2.00 4.97 4.56
CA CYS A 92 -3.31 4.31 4.66
C CYS A 92 -4.45 5.26 4.23
N GLU A 93 -4.41 6.52 4.66
CA GLU A 93 -5.42 7.51 4.27
C GLU A 93 -5.34 7.85 2.78
N SER A 94 -4.12 7.91 2.21
CA SER A 94 -3.93 8.13 0.78
C SER A 94 -4.53 6.99 -0.02
N MET A 95 -4.23 5.74 0.35
CA MET A 95 -4.77 4.56 -0.30
C MET A 95 -6.26 4.34 -0.05
N ARG A 96 -6.85 4.89 1.01
CA ARG A 96 -8.31 4.91 1.21
C ARG A 96 -8.98 5.76 0.13
N LEU A 97 -8.43 6.94 -0.15
CA LEU A 97 -8.93 7.84 -1.18
C LEU A 97 -8.53 7.34 -2.59
N TYR A 98 -7.32 6.87 -2.78
CA TYR A 98 -6.79 6.48 -4.09
C TYR A 98 -6.10 5.12 -3.99
N PRO A 99 -6.87 4.03 -3.82
CA PRO A 99 -6.31 2.68 -3.79
C PRO A 99 -5.62 2.37 -5.12
N PRO A 100 -4.50 1.63 -5.14
CA PRO A 100 -3.92 1.19 -6.41
C PRO A 100 -4.85 0.29 -7.24
N VAL A 101 -5.71 -0.48 -6.57
CA VAL A 101 -6.73 -1.35 -7.19
C VAL A 101 -8.13 -0.89 -6.77
N PRO A 102 -8.84 -0.09 -7.61
CA PRO A 102 -10.12 0.52 -7.22
C PRO A 102 -11.32 -0.42 -7.20
N VAL A 103 -11.24 -1.54 -7.93
CA VAL A 103 -12.31 -2.53 -8.07
C VAL A 103 -11.71 -3.91 -8.03
N ASN A 104 -12.33 -4.81 -7.27
CA ASN A 104 -11.97 -6.21 -7.19
C ASN A 104 -13.20 -7.06 -7.48
N ALA A 105 -13.03 -8.18 -8.18
CA ALA A 105 -14.09 -9.13 -8.47
C ALA A 105 -13.71 -10.56 -8.08
N ARG A 106 -14.72 -11.36 -7.75
CA ARG A 106 -14.62 -12.80 -7.53
C ARG A 106 -15.77 -13.48 -8.26
N MET A 107 -15.54 -14.71 -8.72
CA MET A 107 -16.59 -15.51 -9.35
C MET A 107 -17.12 -16.53 -8.34
N ALA A 108 -18.43 -16.63 -8.21
CA ALA A 108 -19.07 -17.58 -7.30
C ALA A 108 -18.80 -19.02 -7.75
N ASN A 109 -18.18 -19.83 -6.89
CA ASN A 109 -17.88 -21.23 -7.18
C ASN A 109 -19.11 -22.16 -7.05
N ALA A 110 -20.06 -21.76 -6.22
CA ALA A 110 -21.34 -22.44 -5.99
C ALA A 110 -22.44 -21.38 -5.79
N ASP A 111 -23.69 -21.82 -5.83
CA ASP A 111 -24.83 -20.99 -5.45
C ASP A 111 -24.69 -20.57 -3.98
N ASP A 112 -24.96 -19.30 -3.68
CA ASP A 112 -24.86 -18.72 -2.34
C ASP A 112 -25.90 -17.62 -2.14
N VAL A 113 -26.07 -17.17 -0.90
CA VAL A 113 -26.98 -16.08 -0.50
C VAL A 113 -26.21 -15.09 0.37
N LEU A 114 -26.11 -13.84 -0.08
CA LEU A 114 -25.46 -12.77 0.67
C LEU A 114 -26.25 -12.45 1.96
N PRO A 115 -25.62 -11.79 2.96
CA PRO A 115 -26.28 -11.48 4.24
C PRO A 115 -27.57 -10.65 4.14
N ASP A 116 -27.79 -9.95 3.03
CA ASP A 116 -29.00 -9.17 2.75
C ASP A 116 -30.10 -9.98 2.04
N GLY A 117 -29.88 -11.28 1.80
CA GLY A 117 -30.79 -12.17 1.09
C GLY A 117 -30.56 -12.23 -0.42
N THR A 118 -29.60 -11.50 -0.96
CA THR A 118 -29.30 -11.52 -2.41
C THR A 118 -28.76 -12.89 -2.84
N VAL A 119 -29.46 -13.56 -3.75
CA VAL A 119 -29.04 -14.86 -4.31
C VAL A 119 -27.96 -14.66 -5.37
N VAL A 120 -26.83 -15.32 -5.20
CA VAL A 120 -25.71 -15.34 -6.16
C VAL A 120 -25.58 -16.74 -6.72
N LYS A 121 -25.73 -16.89 -8.04
CA LYS A 121 -25.59 -18.19 -8.72
C LYS A 121 -24.14 -18.50 -9.04
N LYS A 122 -23.82 -19.79 -9.11
CA LYS A 122 -22.52 -20.26 -9.62
C LYS A 122 -22.18 -19.57 -10.94
N GLY A 123 -20.95 -19.09 -11.06
CA GLY A 123 -20.44 -18.38 -12.24
C GLY A 123 -20.73 -16.88 -12.27
N VAL A 124 -21.55 -16.34 -11.36
CA VAL A 124 -21.77 -14.90 -11.25
C VAL A 124 -20.52 -14.23 -10.68
N MET A 125 -20.10 -13.13 -11.31
CA MET A 125 -19.07 -12.24 -10.75
C MET A 125 -19.68 -11.30 -9.72
N VAL A 126 -19.09 -11.27 -8.53
CA VAL A 126 -19.38 -10.34 -7.45
C VAL A 126 -18.18 -9.42 -7.29
N SER A 127 -18.40 -8.11 -7.36
CA SER A 127 -17.35 -7.11 -7.18
C SER A 127 -17.57 -6.25 -5.95
N TYR A 128 -16.47 -5.83 -5.35
CA TYR A 128 -16.44 -4.75 -4.36
C TYR A 128 -15.50 -3.65 -4.84
N HIS A 129 -15.80 -2.42 -4.42
CA HIS A 129 -15.16 -1.22 -4.95
C HIS A 129 -14.44 -0.49 -3.81
N PRO A 130 -13.17 -0.84 -3.48
CA PRO A 130 -12.39 -0.13 -2.47
C PRO A 130 -12.42 1.41 -2.63
N TYR A 131 -12.38 1.90 -3.87
CA TYR A 131 -12.45 3.34 -4.17
C TYR A 131 -13.76 3.99 -3.70
N ALA A 132 -14.89 3.31 -3.93
CA ALA A 132 -16.21 3.79 -3.50
C ALA A 132 -16.40 3.60 -1.99
N MET A 133 -16.02 2.44 -1.46
CA MET A 133 -16.09 2.11 -0.02
C MET A 133 -15.29 3.11 0.83
N GLY A 134 -14.13 3.54 0.33
CA GLY A 134 -13.33 4.59 0.94
C GLY A 134 -14.07 5.93 1.07
N ARG A 135 -15.14 6.16 0.31
CA ARG A 135 -15.89 7.44 0.24
C ARG A 135 -17.31 7.37 0.81
N VAL A 136 -17.66 6.28 1.50
CA VAL A 136 -18.97 6.15 2.12
C VAL A 136 -18.99 6.90 3.46
N GLU A 137 -19.79 7.96 3.55
CA GLU A 137 -19.95 8.75 4.79
C GLU A 137 -20.37 7.90 5.99
N LYS A 138 -21.28 6.93 5.79
CA LYS A 138 -21.71 6.01 6.85
C LYS A 138 -20.55 5.21 7.46
N VAL A 139 -19.48 4.99 6.71
CA VAL A 139 -18.31 4.21 7.12
C VAL A 139 -17.21 5.13 7.68
N TRP A 140 -16.94 6.26 7.03
CA TRP A 140 -15.79 7.14 7.33
C TRP A 140 -16.16 8.46 8.03
N GLY A 141 -17.45 8.65 8.31
CA GLY A 141 -18.02 9.84 8.93
C GLY A 141 -18.14 11.03 7.99
N LYS A 142 -18.66 12.15 8.52
CA LYS A 142 -18.91 13.41 7.80
C LYS A 142 -17.72 13.89 6.96
N TYR A 143 -16.51 13.70 7.47
CA TYR A 143 -15.28 14.19 6.85
C TYR A 143 -14.66 13.19 5.87
N TRP A 144 -15.39 12.19 5.36
CA TRP A 144 -14.84 11.12 4.52
C TRP A 144 -14.01 11.61 3.32
N SER A 145 -14.30 12.79 2.78
CA SER A 145 -13.61 13.35 1.61
C SER A 145 -12.25 13.95 1.93
N GLU A 146 -11.98 14.27 3.20
CA GLU A 146 -10.74 14.93 3.63
C GLU A 146 -9.61 13.91 3.78
N PHE A 147 -8.41 14.28 3.30
CA PHE A 147 -7.18 13.57 3.59
C PHE A 147 -6.76 13.84 5.04
N ARG A 148 -7.12 12.92 5.93
CA ARG A 148 -6.93 13.07 7.39
C ARG A 148 -6.26 11.84 8.01
N PRO A 149 -4.91 11.80 8.08
CA PRO A 149 -4.15 10.72 8.70
C PRO A 149 -4.57 10.42 10.14
N GLU A 150 -5.09 11.41 10.87
CA GLU A 150 -5.52 11.30 12.27
C GLU A 150 -6.63 10.27 12.46
N ARG A 151 -7.35 9.86 11.40
CA ARG A 151 -8.31 8.73 11.47
C ARG A 151 -7.65 7.40 11.83
N TRP A 152 -6.34 7.28 11.64
CA TRP A 152 -5.58 6.05 11.85
C TRP A 152 -4.74 6.13 13.13
N LEU A 153 -4.92 7.18 13.93
CA LEU A 153 -4.09 7.49 15.09
C LEU A 153 -4.95 7.63 16.33
N GLU A 154 -4.48 7.04 17.43
CA GLU A 154 -5.03 7.22 18.77
C GLU A 154 -3.91 7.70 19.70
N LYS A 155 -4.22 8.66 20.57
CA LYS A 155 -3.27 9.12 21.58
C LYS A 155 -3.27 8.11 22.74
N ASP A 156 -2.10 7.57 23.06
CA ASP A 156 -1.94 6.71 24.23
C ASP A 156 -2.04 7.57 25.51
N GLU A 157 -2.99 7.25 26.38
CA GLU A 157 -3.29 8.03 27.59
C GLU A 157 -2.13 8.06 28.60
N LYS A 158 -1.22 7.07 28.56
CA LYS A 158 -0.12 6.92 29.53
C LYS A 158 1.19 7.55 29.06
N SER A 159 1.46 7.48 27.77
CA SER A 159 2.74 7.89 27.18
C SER A 159 2.64 9.17 26.34
N GLU A 160 1.43 9.68 26.10
CA GLU A 160 1.12 10.77 25.18
C GLU A 160 1.58 10.56 23.73
N LYS A 161 2.08 9.36 23.39
CA LYS A 161 2.54 9.02 22.04
C LYS A 161 1.36 8.66 21.14
N LEU A 162 1.53 8.93 19.85
CA LEU A 162 0.60 8.49 18.83
C LEU A 162 0.78 6.99 18.59
N ARG A 163 -0.33 6.25 18.58
CA ARG A 163 -0.37 4.84 18.20
C ARG A 163 -1.19 4.68 16.94
N PHE A 164 -0.67 3.91 15.98
CA PHE A 164 -1.41 3.51 14.80
C PHE A 164 -2.53 2.53 15.17
N THR A 165 -3.75 2.81 14.71
CA THR A 165 -4.92 1.94 14.84
C THR A 165 -5.37 1.52 13.46
N ALA A 166 -5.09 0.26 13.12
CA ALA A 166 -5.52 -0.35 11.89
C ALA A 166 -7.06 -0.45 11.84
N ARG A 167 -7.64 -0.17 10.68
CA ARG A 167 -9.04 -0.46 10.40
C ARG A 167 -9.22 -1.91 10.03
N ASP A 168 -10.42 -2.45 10.27
CA ASP A 168 -10.71 -3.83 9.91
C ASP A 168 -10.61 -4.00 8.37
N PRO A 169 -10.19 -5.18 7.89
CA PRO A 169 -9.98 -5.40 6.46
C PRO A 169 -11.25 -5.31 5.60
N TYR A 170 -12.45 -5.36 6.19
CA TYR A 170 -13.72 -5.28 5.47
C TYR A 170 -14.16 -3.82 5.29
N THR A 171 -13.86 -2.95 6.25
CA THR A 171 -14.00 -1.49 6.14
C THR A 171 -12.91 -0.89 5.23
N TYR A 172 -11.68 -1.40 5.32
CA TYR A 172 -10.54 -0.95 4.52
C TYR A 172 -9.94 -2.10 3.68
N PRO A 173 -10.58 -2.49 2.56
CA PRO A 173 -10.20 -3.66 1.77
C PRO A 173 -9.11 -3.39 0.73
N VAL A 174 -8.27 -2.37 0.91
CA VAL A 174 -7.19 -2.02 -0.05
C VAL A 174 -6.19 -3.17 -0.20
N PHE A 175 -5.93 -3.91 0.89
CA PHE A 175 -5.12 -5.13 0.89
C PHE A 175 -5.97 -6.41 0.91
N HIS A 176 -7.24 -6.32 0.51
CA HIS A 176 -8.24 -7.39 0.62
C HIS A 176 -8.51 -7.84 2.07
N ALA A 177 -9.37 -8.84 2.23
CA ALA A 177 -9.74 -9.45 3.49
C ALA A 177 -9.79 -10.98 3.38
N GLY A 178 -9.82 -11.67 4.52
CA GLY A 178 -9.95 -13.13 4.59
C GLY A 178 -8.72 -13.88 4.06
N PRO A 179 -8.90 -15.12 3.56
CA PRO A 179 -7.81 -15.98 3.12
C PRO A 179 -6.96 -15.42 1.96
N MET A 180 -7.53 -14.49 1.18
CA MET A 180 -6.87 -13.87 0.02
C MET A 180 -6.35 -12.45 0.33
N VAL A 181 -6.04 -12.19 1.61
CA VAL A 181 -5.34 -10.96 2.02
C VAL A 181 -4.02 -10.83 1.26
N CYS A 182 -3.66 -9.60 0.88
CA CYS A 182 -2.45 -9.32 0.12
C CYS A 182 -1.21 -9.83 0.87
N LEU A 183 -0.52 -10.80 0.27
CA LEU A 183 0.72 -11.39 0.79
C LEU A 183 1.83 -10.34 0.97
N GLY A 184 1.84 -9.31 0.11
CA GLY A 184 2.85 -8.24 0.12
C GLY A 184 2.53 -7.06 1.04
N LYS A 185 1.42 -7.07 1.80
CA LYS A 185 0.96 -5.90 2.58
C LYS A 185 2.05 -5.30 3.46
N GLU A 186 2.65 -6.11 4.33
CA GLU A 186 3.64 -5.62 5.30
C GLU A 186 4.93 -5.12 4.59
N MET A 187 5.35 -5.83 3.54
CA MET A 187 6.49 -5.43 2.71
C MET A 187 6.23 -4.11 2.00
N ALA A 188 5.04 -3.94 1.41
CA ALA A 188 4.65 -2.74 0.69
C ALA A 188 4.60 -1.52 1.61
N ILE A 189 3.97 -1.63 2.79
CA ILE A 189 3.95 -0.55 3.78
C ILE A 189 5.38 -0.18 4.20
N LEU A 190 6.22 -1.17 4.52
CA LEU A 190 7.60 -0.93 4.94
C LEU A 190 8.41 -0.20 3.86
N GLN A 191 8.32 -0.67 2.60
CA GLN A 191 8.99 -0.04 1.47
C GLN A 191 8.48 1.38 1.22
N MET A 192 7.16 1.58 1.28
CA MET A 192 6.57 2.91 1.11
C MET A 192 7.05 3.90 2.16
N LYS A 193 7.05 3.51 3.45
CA LYS A 193 7.58 4.36 4.52
C LYS A 193 9.03 4.77 4.28
N ARG A 194 9.88 3.82 3.87
CA ARG A 194 11.31 4.08 3.59
C ARG A 194 11.50 5.09 2.46
N VAL A 195 10.77 4.93 1.36
CA VAL A 195 10.86 5.85 0.23
C VAL A 195 10.38 7.23 0.64
N VAL A 196 9.23 7.34 1.32
CA VAL A 196 8.70 8.62 1.80
C VAL A 196 9.69 9.31 2.72
N ALA A 197 10.24 8.60 3.71
CA ALA A 197 11.23 9.15 4.62
C ALA A 197 12.49 9.63 3.88
N GLY A 198 13.03 8.81 2.97
CA GLY A 198 14.23 9.16 2.20
C GLY A 198 14.02 10.32 1.22
N VAL A 199 12.82 10.47 0.67
CA VAL A 199 12.46 11.60 -0.22
C VAL A 199 12.28 12.87 0.59
N LEU A 200 11.42 12.86 1.62
CA LEU A 200 11.09 14.06 2.40
C LEU A 200 12.22 14.54 3.32
N GLN A 201 13.21 13.69 3.60
CA GLN A 201 14.44 14.12 4.28
C GLN A 201 15.30 15.06 3.41
N ARG A 202 15.20 14.97 2.07
CA ARG A 202 16.12 15.65 1.13
C ARG A 202 15.43 16.58 0.14
N CYS A 203 14.13 16.38 -0.08
CA CYS A 203 13.37 17.03 -1.11
C CYS A 203 12.07 17.61 -0.53
N ILE A 204 11.58 18.68 -1.14
CA ILE A 204 10.27 19.26 -0.88
C ILE A 204 9.39 18.95 -2.09
N VAL A 205 8.14 18.55 -1.85
CA VAL A 205 7.21 18.21 -2.92
C VAL A 205 6.50 19.47 -3.39
N VAL A 206 6.75 19.89 -4.62
CA VAL A 206 6.14 21.10 -5.20
C VAL A 206 5.26 20.72 -6.39
N PRO A 207 3.98 21.15 -6.43
CA PRO A 207 3.13 20.88 -7.58
C PRO A 207 3.61 21.66 -8.81
N VAL A 208 3.76 20.97 -9.94
CA VAL A 208 4.18 21.58 -11.22
C VAL A 208 2.99 22.14 -12.01
N ALA A 209 1.78 21.62 -11.80
CA ALA A 209 0.59 22.07 -12.51
C ALA A 209 0.24 23.51 -12.13
N LYS A 210 0.02 24.36 -13.14
CA LYS A 210 -0.55 25.71 -12.98
C LYS A 210 -1.91 25.60 -12.26
N ASP A 211 -2.26 26.64 -11.51
CA ASP A 211 -3.46 26.73 -10.67
C ASP A 211 -4.70 26.06 -11.30
N GLY A 212 -5.27 25.09 -10.59
CA GLY A 212 -6.56 24.45 -10.93
C GLY A 212 -6.51 23.11 -11.67
N GLY A 213 -5.34 22.60 -12.08
CA GLY A 213 -5.25 21.27 -12.68
C GLY A 213 -5.33 20.13 -11.64
N GLU A 214 -6.40 19.33 -11.69
CA GLU A 214 -6.53 18.11 -10.89
C GLU A 214 -6.16 16.86 -11.70
N PRO A 215 -5.35 15.94 -11.17
CA PRO A 215 -5.05 14.68 -11.84
C PRO A 215 -6.31 13.81 -11.93
N VAL A 216 -6.49 13.14 -13.07
CA VAL A 216 -7.61 12.22 -13.27
C VAL A 216 -7.24 10.85 -12.72
N TYR A 217 -8.08 10.31 -11.83
CA TYR A 217 -7.95 8.95 -11.33
C TYR A 217 -8.43 7.96 -12.39
N VAL A 218 -7.49 7.29 -13.06
CA VAL A 218 -7.75 6.32 -14.12
C VAL A 218 -7.37 4.92 -13.66
N ALA A 219 -8.30 3.98 -13.78
CA ALA A 219 -8.02 2.56 -13.63
C ALA A 219 -7.53 1.98 -14.95
N ALA A 220 -6.22 1.78 -15.09
CA ALA A 220 -5.61 1.18 -16.27
C ALA A 220 -4.53 0.16 -15.87
N LEU A 221 -4.39 -0.91 -16.65
CA LEU A 221 -3.27 -1.84 -16.56
C LEU A 221 -2.20 -1.38 -17.56
N THR A 222 -1.04 -0.94 -17.06
CA THR A 222 0.08 -0.54 -17.91
C THR A 222 1.02 -1.72 -18.13
N SER A 223 0.74 -2.58 -19.12
CA SER A 223 1.78 -3.41 -19.70
C SER A 223 2.46 -2.61 -20.81
N LYS A 224 3.57 -1.93 -20.48
CA LYS A 224 4.45 -1.41 -21.55
C LYS A 224 5.02 -2.63 -22.28
N ARG A 225 4.40 -3.02 -23.40
CA ARG A 225 5.07 -3.83 -24.41
C ARG A 225 6.17 -2.93 -24.95
N LEU A 226 7.43 -3.27 -24.73
CA LEU A 226 8.52 -2.73 -25.54
C LEU A 226 8.20 -3.17 -26.97
N VAL A 227 7.58 -2.29 -27.75
CA VAL A 227 7.54 -2.45 -29.20
C VAL A 227 8.96 -2.11 -29.65
N PRO A 228 9.71 -3.06 -30.23
CA PRO A 228 11.03 -2.74 -30.75
C PRO A 228 10.86 -1.75 -31.90
N GLY A 229 11.38 -0.53 -31.77
CA GLY A 229 11.60 0.36 -32.91
C GLY A 229 10.88 1.72 -32.95
N GLU A 230 10.39 2.27 -31.84
CA GLU A 230 9.97 3.68 -31.81
C GLU A 230 10.75 4.45 -30.72
N ASP A 231 11.90 4.99 -31.14
CA ASP A 231 12.54 6.19 -30.58
C ASP A 231 12.16 7.40 -31.43
#